data_AF-A0A544QSY7-F1
#
_entry.id   AF-A0A544QSY7-F1
#
_cell.length_a   1.000
_cell.length_b   1.000
_cell.length_c   1.000
_cell.angle_alpha   90.00
_cell.angle_beta   90.00
_cell.angle_gamma   90.00
#
_symmetry.space_group_name_H-M   'P 1'
#
loop_
_entity.id
_entity.type
_entity.pdbx_description
1 polymer ?
#
loop_
_entity_poly.entity_id
_entity_poly.type
_entity_poly.pdbx_seq_one_letter_code
_entity_poly.pdbx_strand_id
1 'polypeptide(L)'
;MNINLDRTKLYYKSEEDKNLCDCEYCKNYYKNIKKAYPQIDEYLKNIGVDIEKPFETSPVDSEDGLIEYYMCQYIVFGRCPNDYRHIIDDIEIRIATSYPDTNINEEHFVLEIDCLKLNKNCV
;
A
#
# COMPACT_ATOMS: atom_id res chain seq x y z
N MET A 1 6.09 10.42 -13.45
CA MET A 1 4.93 10.73 -12.58
C MET A 1 4.96 12.21 -12.24
N ASN A 2 3.81 12.86 -12.12
CA ASN A 2 3.70 14.22 -11.58
C ASN A 2 2.97 14.13 -10.24
N ILE A 3 3.72 14.00 -9.16
CA ILE A 3 3.19 13.71 -7.82
C ILE A 3 3.08 15.00 -7.02
N ASN A 4 1.93 15.22 -6.40
CA ASN A 4 1.78 16.22 -5.36
C ASN A 4 2.25 15.64 -4.02
N LEU A 5 3.56 15.78 -3.77
CA LEU A 5 4.23 15.18 -2.63
C LEU A 5 3.70 15.71 -1.29
N ASP A 6 3.45 17.02 -1.20
CA ASP A 6 2.95 17.65 0.02
C ASP A 6 1.53 17.20 0.34
N ARG A 7 0.65 17.14 -0.68
CA ARG A 7 -0.72 16.66 -0.50
C ARG A 7 -0.76 15.18 -0.11
N THR A 8 0.10 14.35 -0.71
CA THR A 8 0.21 12.92 -0.39
C THR A 8 0.68 12.73 1.05
N LYS A 9 1.75 13.40 1.47
CA LYS A 9 2.22 13.39 2.87
C LYS A 9 1.15 13.88 3.86
N LEU A 10 0.42 14.93 3.50
CA LEU A 10 -0.67 15.45 4.33
C LEU A 10 -1.79 14.42 4.50
N TYR A 11 -2.19 13.74 3.42
CA TYR A 11 -3.19 12.67 3.46
C TYR A 11 -2.80 11.56 4.46
N TYR A 12 -1.60 10.99 4.31
CA TYR A 12 -1.12 9.93 5.20
C TYR A 12 -0.89 10.38 6.65
N LYS A 13 -0.53 11.65 6.85
CA LYS A 13 -0.41 12.23 8.19
C LYS A 13 -1.77 12.47 8.86
N SER A 14 -2.80 12.83 8.09
CA SER A 14 -4.16 13.04 8.59
C SER A 14 -4.94 11.75 8.78
N GLU A 15 -4.54 10.67 8.11
CA GLU A 15 -5.18 9.37 8.24
C GLU A 15 -4.99 8.84 9.67
N GLU A 16 -6.07 8.77 10.42
CA GLU A 16 -6.05 8.25 11.79
C GLU A 16 -6.07 6.73 11.78
N ASP A 17 -5.35 6.08 12.68
CA ASP A 17 -5.30 4.61 12.77
C ASP A 17 -6.69 3.97 12.91
N LYS A 18 -7.66 4.70 13.47
CA LYS A 18 -9.07 4.26 13.60
C LYS A 18 -9.80 4.09 12.26
N ASN A 19 -9.28 4.71 11.20
CA ASN A 19 -9.83 4.61 9.85
C ASN A 19 -9.28 3.38 9.10
N LEU A 20 -8.19 2.79 9.60
CA LEU A 20 -7.65 1.55 9.06
C LEU A 20 -8.53 0.37 9.50
N CYS A 21 -8.61 -0.65 8.65
CA CYS A 21 -9.27 -1.90 9.01
C CYS A 21 -8.60 -2.53 10.24
N ASP A 22 -9.40 -2.90 11.24
CA ASP A 22 -8.93 -3.43 12.52
C ASP A 22 -8.93 -4.97 12.58
N CYS A 23 -9.09 -5.66 11.45
CA CYS A 23 -9.03 -7.12 11.40
C CYS A 23 -7.60 -7.63 11.62
N GLU A 24 -7.43 -8.85 12.12
CA GLU A 24 -6.11 -9.39 12.48
C GLU A 24 -5.13 -9.45 11.30
N TYR A 25 -5.61 -9.65 10.07
CA TYR A 25 -4.76 -9.60 8.88
C TYR A 25 -4.20 -8.20 8.65
N CYS A 26 -5.04 -7.16 8.71
CA CYS A 26 -4.60 -5.78 8.55
C CYS A 26 -3.69 -5.36 9.71
N LYS A 27 -4.02 -5.75 10.96
CA LYS A 27 -3.14 -5.54 12.12
C LYS A 27 -1.75 -6.14 11.91
N ASN A 28 -1.67 -7.34 11.37
CA ASN A 28 -0.41 -7.98 11.04
C ASN A 28 0.35 -7.21 9.95
N TYR A 29 -0.37 -6.71 8.94
CA TYR A 29 0.22 -5.94 7.84
C TYR A 29 0.96 -4.71 8.34
N TYR A 30 0.26 -3.75 8.94
CA TYR A 30 0.85 -2.45 9.28
C TYR A 30 1.87 -2.52 10.43
N LYS A 31 1.87 -3.59 11.23
CA LYS A 31 2.93 -3.84 12.23
C LYS A 31 4.23 -4.37 11.65
N ASN A 32 4.20 -5.02 10.48
CA ASN A 32 5.32 -5.82 9.99
C ASN A 32 5.82 -5.44 8.60
N ILE A 33 4.95 -4.86 7.75
CA ILE A 33 5.24 -4.64 6.33
C ILE A 33 6.50 -3.82 6.11
N LYS A 34 6.67 -2.73 6.87
CA LYS A 34 7.83 -1.85 6.80
C LYS A 34 9.14 -2.54 7.10
N LYS A 35 9.14 -3.43 8.10
CA LYS A 35 10.32 -4.22 8.48
C LYS A 35 10.62 -5.31 7.47
N ALA A 36 9.58 -5.92 6.89
CA ALA A 36 9.73 -6.99 5.91
C ALA A 36 10.20 -6.47 4.54
N TYR A 37 9.75 -5.27 4.14
CA TYR A 37 10.02 -4.69 2.82
C TYR A 37 10.58 -3.26 2.91
N PRO A 38 11.78 -3.06 3.49
CA PRO A 38 12.36 -1.73 3.69
C PRO A 38 12.64 -0.97 2.39
N GLN A 39 12.96 -1.66 1.30
CA GLN A 39 13.17 -1.02 -0.01
C GLN A 39 11.87 -0.49 -0.62
N ILE A 40 10.75 -1.21 -0.41
CA ILE A 40 9.42 -0.76 -0.83
C ILE A 40 8.97 0.41 0.06
N ASP A 41 9.20 0.35 1.37
CA ASP A 41 8.98 1.47 2.29
C ASP A 41 9.74 2.72 1.82
N GLU A 42 11.02 2.59 1.49
CA GLU A 42 11.82 3.71 1.00
C GLU A 42 11.28 4.29 -0.31
N TYR A 43 10.92 3.43 -1.27
CA TYR A 43 10.29 3.85 -2.51
C TYR A 43 8.98 4.62 -2.28
N LEU A 44 8.06 4.07 -1.47
CA LEU A 44 6.77 4.68 -1.15
C LEU A 44 6.95 6.00 -0.39
N LYS A 45 7.89 6.05 0.55
CA LYS A 45 8.23 7.27 1.29
C LYS A 45 8.74 8.39 0.38
N ASN A 46 9.49 8.06 -0.66
CA ASN A 46 9.98 9.03 -1.65
C ASN A 46 8.84 9.68 -2.47
N ILE A 47 7.70 9.01 -2.58
CA ILE A 47 6.48 9.58 -3.19
C ILE A 47 5.44 10.06 -2.15
N GLY A 48 5.79 10.04 -0.86
CA GLY A 48 4.98 10.56 0.23
C GLY A 48 3.95 9.59 0.80
N VAL A 49 3.98 8.32 0.38
CA VAL A 49 3.10 7.25 0.85
C VAL A 49 3.66 6.65 2.13
N ASP A 50 2.76 6.33 3.07
CA ASP A 50 3.06 5.51 4.25
C ASP A 50 2.65 4.06 3.99
N ILE A 51 3.63 3.15 3.92
CA ILE A 51 3.40 1.72 3.62
C ILE A 51 2.50 1.05 4.67
N GLU A 52 2.49 1.56 5.90
CA GLU A 52 1.70 1.02 7.02
C GLU A 52 0.23 1.45 6.97
N LYS A 53 -0.17 2.30 6.01
CA LYS A 53 -1.55 2.79 5.87
C LYS A 53 -2.12 2.45 4.49
N PRO A 54 -2.31 1.16 4.16
CA PRO A 54 -2.89 0.80 2.87
C PRO A 54 -4.32 1.34 2.75
N PHE A 55 -4.69 1.72 1.53
CA PHE A 55 -6.08 2.02 1.16
C PHE A 55 -6.92 0.74 1.13
N GLU A 56 -6.36 -0.34 0.58
CA GLU A 56 -6.97 -1.66 0.53
C GLU A 56 -5.88 -2.74 0.60
N THR A 57 -6.24 -3.90 1.15
CA THR A 57 -5.38 -5.10 1.12
C THR A 57 -6.26 -6.34 0.97
N SER A 58 -5.81 -7.32 0.19
CA SER A 58 -6.50 -8.61 0.05
C SER A 58 -5.66 -9.75 0.64
N PRO A 59 -5.81 -10.04 1.96
CA PRO A 59 -5.04 -11.09 2.62
C PRO A 59 -5.60 -12.49 2.33
N VAL A 60 -4.70 -13.45 2.11
CA VAL A 60 -5.00 -14.87 1.94
C VAL A 60 -4.02 -15.68 2.78
N ASP A 61 -4.55 -16.63 3.55
CA ASP A 61 -3.73 -17.61 4.27
C ASP A 61 -3.04 -18.54 3.26
N SER A 62 -1.73 -18.71 3.40
CA SER A 62 -0.97 -19.71 2.65
C SER A 62 -0.67 -20.94 3.53
N GLU A 63 -0.36 -22.07 2.89
CA GLU A 63 -0.11 -23.35 3.58
C GLU A 63 1.15 -23.31 4.47
N ASP A 64 2.08 -22.39 4.22
CA ASP A 64 3.40 -22.34 4.87
C ASP A 64 3.44 -21.48 6.15
N GLY A 65 2.28 -21.12 6.71
CA GLY A 65 2.20 -20.24 7.87
C GLY A 65 2.49 -18.76 7.55
N LEU A 66 2.45 -18.40 6.26
CA LEU A 66 2.51 -17.02 5.79
C LEU A 66 1.10 -16.52 5.45
N ILE A 67 0.92 -15.21 5.56
CA ILE A 67 -0.20 -14.49 4.95
C ILE A 67 0.35 -13.82 3.71
N GLU A 68 -0.27 -14.08 2.57
CA GLU A 68 -0.01 -13.38 1.32
C GLU A 68 -1.03 -12.26 1.15
N TYR A 69 -0.53 -11.05 0.90
CA TYR A 69 -1.33 -9.86 0.69
C TYR A 69 -1.26 -9.52 -0.79
N TYR A 70 -2.38 -9.76 -1.47
CA TYR A 70 -2.62 -9.34 -2.83
C TYR A 70 -3.22 -7.94 -2.85
N MET A 71 -3.05 -7.22 -3.97
CA MET A 71 -3.71 -5.94 -4.22
C MET A 71 -3.53 -4.95 -3.05
N CYS A 72 -2.30 -4.78 -2.55
CA CYS A 72 -2.01 -3.77 -1.54
C CYS A 72 -2.01 -2.40 -2.22
N GLN A 73 -3.01 -1.60 -1.91
CA GLN A 73 -3.30 -0.38 -2.65
C GLN A 73 -2.99 0.89 -1.84
N TYR A 74 -2.52 1.93 -2.52
CA TYR A 74 -2.11 3.20 -1.91
C TYR A 74 -2.56 4.39 -2.75
N ILE A 75 -3.02 5.45 -2.08
CA ILE A 75 -3.46 6.69 -2.73
C ILE A 75 -2.28 7.63 -2.94
N VAL A 76 -2.09 8.11 -4.16
CA VAL A 76 -1.08 9.11 -4.49
C VAL A 76 -1.72 10.28 -5.20
N PHE A 77 -1.54 11.49 -4.69
CA PHE A 77 -2.09 12.70 -5.31
C PHE A 77 -1.23 13.13 -6.50
N GLY A 78 -1.87 13.49 -7.61
CA GLY A 78 -1.23 13.87 -8.87
C GLY A 78 -1.55 12.92 -10.03
N ARG A 79 -0.67 12.87 -11.04
CA ARG A 79 -0.85 12.06 -12.26
C ARG A 79 0.25 11.03 -12.45
N CYS A 80 -0.14 9.86 -12.92
CA CYS A 80 0.76 8.81 -13.35
C CYS A 80 0.36 8.30 -14.74
N PRO A 81 1.31 7.96 -15.64
CA PRO A 81 1.00 7.22 -16.86
C PRO A 81 0.33 5.86 -16.54
N ASN A 82 -0.67 5.47 -17.33
CA ASN A 82 -1.42 4.23 -17.10
C ASN A 82 -0.57 2.95 -17.25
N ASP A 83 0.55 3.03 -17.98
CA ASP A 83 1.50 1.94 -18.20
C ASP A 83 2.65 1.93 -17.19
N TYR A 84 2.57 2.76 -16.14
CA TYR A 84 3.59 2.81 -15.10
C TYR A 84 3.75 1.48 -14.38
N ARG A 85 4.99 1.00 -14.35
CA ARG A 85 5.44 -0.19 -13.64
C ARG A 85 6.83 0.04 -13.09
N HIS A 86 7.09 -0.48 -11.90
CA HIS A 86 8.39 -0.47 -11.24
C HIS A 86 8.60 -1.79 -10.52
N ILE A 87 9.83 -2.28 -10.46
CA ILE A 87 10.13 -3.57 -9.84
C ILE A 87 11.22 -3.36 -8.79
N ILE A 88 11.00 -3.90 -7.60
CA ILE A 88 11.94 -3.92 -6.48
C ILE A 88 11.95 -5.36 -5.94
N ASP A 89 13.10 -6.03 -5.95
CA ASP A 89 13.25 -7.42 -5.48
C ASP A 89 12.14 -8.36 -6.01
N ASP A 90 11.92 -8.35 -7.33
CA ASP A 90 10.89 -9.11 -8.05
C ASP A 90 9.42 -8.77 -7.70
N ILE A 91 9.18 -7.73 -6.91
CA ILE A 91 7.85 -7.23 -6.59
C ILE A 91 7.50 -6.07 -7.52
N GLU A 92 6.38 -6.23 -8.24
CA GLU A 92 5.85 -5.21 -9.13
C GLU A 92 5.02 -4.18 -8.35
N ILE A 93 5.32 -2.91 -8.58
CA ILE A 93 4.54 -1.75 -8.19
C ILE A 93 3.96 -1.15 -9.46
N ARG A 94 2.64 -1.08 -9.56
CA ARG A 94 1.92 -0.63 -10.75
C ARG A 94 0.74 0.27 -10.41
N ILE A 95 0.10 0.83 -11.43
CA ILE A 95 -1.19 1.50 -11.27
C ILE A 95 -2.28 0.44 -11.13
N ALA A 96 -3.11 0.58 -10.09
CA ALA A 96 -4.26 -0.28 -9.87
C ALA A 96 -5.30 -0.07 -10.97
N THR A 97 -5.86 -1.16 -11.49
CA THR A 97 -6.94 -1.11 -12.49
C THR A 97 -8.32 -1.37 -11.90
N SER A 98 -8.38 -1.78 -10.62
CA SER A 98 -9.61 -2.08 -9.89
C SER A 98 -9.42 -1.75 -8.42
N TYR A 99 -10.24 -0.86 -7.86
CA TYR A 99 -10.16 -0.43 -6.47
C TYR A 99 -11.52 0.14 -6.02
N PRO A 100 -11.84 0.15 -4.72
CA PRO A 100 -13.05 0.79 -4.19
C PRO A 100 -13.12 2.29 -4.53
N ASP A 101 -14.30 2.89 -4.49
CA ASP A 101 -14.41 4.35 -4.64
C ASP A 101 -13.59 5.06 -3.55
N THR A 102 -12.64 5.90 -3.97
CA THR A 102 -11.73 6.61 -3.06
C THR A 102 -12.44 7.74 -2.32
N ASN A 103 -13.59 8.20 -2.80
CA ASN A 103 -14.28 9.41 -2.34
C ASN A 103 -13.41 10.68 -2.40
N ILE A 104 -12.35 10.68 -3.21
CA ILE A 104 -11.43 11.81 -3.38
C ILE A 104 -11.76 12.53 -4.69
N ASN A 105 -12.14 13.81 -4.58
CA ASN A 105 -12.44 14.66 -5.74
C ASN A 105 -11.20 15.32 -6.35
N GLU A 106 -10.06 15.30 -5.64
CA GLU A 106 -8.79 15.83 -6.12
C GLU A 106 -8.14 14.87 -7.10
N GLU A 107 -7.23 15.37 -7.94
CA GLU A 107 -6.49 14.54 -8.88
C GLU A 107 -5.55 13.57 -8.14
N HIS A 108 -5.77 12.26 -8.33
CA HIS A 108 -5.02 11.18 -7.68
C HIS A 108 -5.01 9.93 -8.55
N PHE A 109 -4.14 8.98 -8.18
CA PHE A 109 -4.10 7.62 -8.71
C PHE A 109 -3.90 6.62 -7.58
N VAL A 110 -4.20 5.35 -7.85
CA VAL A 110 -4.01 4.25 -6.90
C VAL A 110 -2.82 3.42 -7.37
N LEU A 111 -1.80 3.30 -6.52
CA LEU A 111 -0.73 2.31 -6.70
C LEU A 111 -1.16 0.97 -6.14
N GLU A 112 -0.70 -0.10 -6.74
CA GLU A 112 -0.92 -1.48 -6.33
C GLU A 112 0.40 -2.22 -6.23
N ILE A 113 0.55 -3.00 -5.16
CA ILE A 113 1.68 -3.89 -4.91
C ILE A 113 1.12 -5.28 -4.63
N ASP A 114 1.59 -6.27 -5.38
CA ASP A 114 1.12 -7.65 -5.28
C ASP A 114 2.15 -8.58 -4.61
N CYS A 115 1.66 -9.72 -4.15
CA CYS A 115 2.46 -10.86 -3.70
C CYS A 115 3.37 -10.53 -2.49
N LEU A 116 2.94 -9.62 -1.62
CA LEU A 116 3.63 -9.33 -0.37
C LEU A 116 3.35 -10.43 0.64
N LYS A 117 4.38 -11.02 1.25
CA LYS A 117 4.26 -12.14 2.18
C LYS A 117 4.76 -11.73 3.55
N LEU A 118 3.94 -11.96 4.57
CA LEU A 118 4.32 -11.75 5.96
C LEU A 118 4.07 -13.01 6.77
N ASN A 119 4.88 -13.23 7.81
CA ASN A 119 4.60 -14.30 8.76
C ASN A 119 3.23 -14.08 9.40
N LYS A 120 2.47 -15.16 9.57
CA LYS A 120 1.26 -15.16 10.40
C LYS A 120 1.70 -15.07 11.86
N ASN A 121 1.81 -13.86 12.39
CA ASN A 121 2.07 -13.68 13.80
C ASN A 121 0.82 -14.11 14.56
N CYS A 122 0.87 -15.26 15.23
CA CYS A 122 -0.11 -15.63 16.24
C CYS A 122 0.00 -14.59 17.36
N VAL A 123 -0.95 -13.65 17.40
CA VAL A 123 -1.11 -12.72 18.53
C VAL A 123 -1.70 -13.47 19.72
#